data_AF-A0A7W7ALZ3-F1
#
_entry.id   AF-A0A7W7ALZ3-F1
#
_cell.length_a   1.000
_cell.length_b   1.000
_cell.length_c   1.000
_cell.angle_alpha   90.00
_cell.angle_beta   90.00
_cell.angle_gamma   90.00
#
_symmetry.space_group_name_H-M   'P 1'
#
loop_
_entity.id
_entity.type
_entity.pdbx_description
1 polymer ?
#
loop_
_entity_poly.entity_id
_entity_poly.type
_entity_poly.pdbx_seq_one_letter_code
_entity_poly.pdbx_strand_id
1 'polypeptide(L)'
;MTGTSIAKMIAAVKSVATTPSAALVAGATAVAAVGSAGVVTGKGSLDSSTPTIFVLKGVPKATPTPTPTPTPTPAAKGFGLGINVAPVDYYSNEYTFMNLVSGHIWVDTNNGWQELSATQLDTLGMPKQVPANKSYAYVMTPPSQVFNGESVAIRCTWAGTGDVNIGGSRKNLVRGDHVLTFDWPAGPPPEGNTRNWVNVSGAPESDPVRNLDCREKSAPRDQMFASQLIDSLKPYSVLRFLDWSATNTNPAKITWAERTLPNGVNQGDHKRGVALENMVLLANTVAADPWFTIPWNADEDYVTRMAKLVHDNLGANRRVYVEIGNENWNYAFPLAHQIQSEGLSAGLDTNGFIANLKRYSQKTVWAMKIWGKVFADRPGQLVRVIGSQSSNPWVGQQVLSYPDVAANVDAMAIAPYFNYDNDAAKLRSLVDRQASLRAGLAQSLKDITANQDTAKQYGKRLITYEAGQHVVDFASGGAARVQDINRSAAMYDMYKTYISTWKNQVNDVMTLYSATGMAGAGGAWGIREYAGQPVDQTPKRKAALEFGK
;
A
#
# COMPACT_ATOMS: atom_id res chain seq x y z
N MET A 1 -36.83 42.34 -13.98
CA MET A 1 -35.42 42.40 -14.41
C MET A 1 -34.56 41.72 -13.33
N THR A 2 -34.48 40.41 -13.08
CA THR A 2 -34.53 39.19 -13.91
C THR A 2 -33.56 39.22 -15.08
N GLY A 3 -32.35 38.67 -14.89
CA GLY A 3 -31.42 38.41 -15.99
C GLY A 3 -29.97 38.12 -15.59
N THR A 4 -29.42 38.80 -14.58
CA THR A 4 -27.94 38.91 -14.49
C THR A 4 -27.28 38.14 -13.34
N SER A 5 -28.06 37.52 -12.43
CA SER A 5 -27.52 36.79 -11.27
C SER A 5 -27.31 35.28 -11.51
N ILE A 6 -28.13 34.66 -12.38
CA ILE A 6 -28.05 33.21 -12.66
C ILE A 6 -26.90 32.86 -13.62
N ALA A 7 -26.53 33.78 -14.53
CA ALA A 7 -25.42 33.57 -15.47
C ALA A 7 -24.04 33.57 -14.78
N LYS A 8 -23.87 34.29 -13.66
CA LYS A 8 -22.63 34.28 -12.87
C LYS A 8 -22.46 33.02 -12.02
N MET A 9 -23.56 32.38 -11.60
CA MET A 9 -23.54 31.10 -10.89
C MET A 9 -23.20 29.92 -11.83
N ILE A 10 -23.66 29.94 -13.09
CA ILE A 10 -23.37 28.87 -14.06
C ILE A 10 -21.92 28.93 -14.57
N ALA A 11 -21.31 30.13 -14.63
CA ALA A 11 -19.90 30.29 -15.03
C ALA A 11 -18.91 29.81 -13.95
N ALA A 12 -19.22 30.01 -12.67
CA ALA A 12 -18.39 29.56 -11.55
C ALA A 12 -18.38 28.03 -11.37
N VAL A 13 -19.48 27.34 -11.76
CA VAL A 13 -19.55 25.87 -11.73
C VAL A 13 -18.82 25.25 -12.94
N LYS A 14 -18.77 25.94 -14.09
CA LYS A 14 -18.01 25.48 -15.26
C LYS A 14 -16.49 25.73 -15.14
N SER A 15 -16.04 26.78 -14.46
CA SER A 15 -14.59 27.05 -14.29
C SER A 15 -13.91 26.16 -13.24
N VAL A 16 -14.68 25.52 -12.35
CA VAL A 16 -14.16 24.52 -11.41
C VAL A 16 -13.96 23.15 -12.09
N ALA A 17 -14.58 22.91 -13.25
CA ALA A 17 -14.53 21.64 -13.97
C ALA A 17 -13.39 21.53 -15.01
N THR A 18 -12.60 22.59 -15.28
CA THR A 18 -11.61 22.57 -16.37
C THR A 18 -10.27 23.25 -16.06
N THR A 19 -9.90 23.39 -14.78
CA THR A 19 -8.53 23.84 -14.42
C THR A 19 -7.98 22.94 -13.33
N PRO A 20 -6.84 22.25 -13.54
CA PRO A 20 -6.24 21.43 -12.50
C PRO A 20 -5.72 22.37 -11.42
N SER A 21 -6.49 22.48 -10.33
CA SER A 21 -6.03 23.17 -9.13
C SER A 21 -4.93 22.31 -8.51
N ALA A 22 -3.69 22.81 -8.58
CA ALA A 22 -2.56 22.30 -7.85
C ALA A 22 -2.80 22.50 -6.33
N ALA A 23 -3.49 21.54 -5.72
CA ALA A 23 -3.63 21.41 -4.28
C ALA A 23 -3.28 19.96 -3.92
N LEU A 24 -2.05 19.82 -3.39
CA LEU A 24 -1.50 18.70 -2.64
C LEU A 24 -2.06 17.29 -2.91
N VAL A 25 -1.42 16.60 -3.88
CA VAL A 25 -1.22 15.15 -3.79
C VAL A 25 0.02 14.94 -2.92
N ALA A 26 -0.14 14.99 -1.61
CA ALA A 26 0.87 14.54 -0.66
C ALA A 26 0.66 13.03 -0.44
N GLY A 27 1.20 12.23 -1.36
CA GLY A 27 1.06 10.78 -1.36
C GLY A 27 1.82 10.09 -2.48
N ALA A 28 2.88 10.73 -2.99
CA ALA A 28 3.93 10.12 -3.81
C ALA A 28 5.03 11.18 -3.99
N THR A 29 6.30 10.77 -3.95
CA THR A 29 7.52 11.57 -4.14
C THR A 29 7.88 12.59 -3.05
N ALA A 30 8.73 12.14 -2.11
CA ALA A 30 9.66 13.02 -1.42
C ALA A 30 10.87 13.26 -2.33
N VAL A 31 11.03 14.48 -2.85
CA VAL A 31 12.32 14.98 -3.37
C VAL A 31 12.69 16.18 -2.49
N ALA A 32 13.58 15.94 -1.53
CA ALA A 32 14.15 16.99 -0.71
C ALA A 32 15.36 17.59 -1.44
N ALA A 33 15.25 18.84 -1.88
CA ALA A 33 16.41 19.66 -2.21
C ALA A 33 16.81 20.45 -0.94
N VAL A 34 17.90 20.05 -0.30
CA VAL A 34 18.57 20.85 0.74
C VAL A 34 19.88 21.36 0.15
N GLY A 35 19.91 22.64 -0.18
CA GLY A 35 21.12 23.33 -0.63
C GLY A 35 21.97 23.73 0.57
N SER A 36 23.17 23.15 0.69
CA SER A 36 24.27 23.70 1.48
C SER A 36 25.08 24.66 0.61
N ALA A 37 25.32 25.86 1.13
CA ALA A 37 25.95 26.99 0.45
C ALA A 37 27.41 26.70 0.01
N GLY A 38 27.71 27.09 -1.23
CA GLY A 38 29.05 27.20 -1.79
C GLY A 38 29.00 28.04 -3.06
N VAL A 39 29.52 29.26 -2.99
CA VAL A 39 29.50 30.24 -4.08
C VAL A 39 30.43 29.79 -5.22
N VAL A 40 29.87 29.54 -6.41
CA VAL A 40 30.62 29.59 -7.68
C VAL A 40 29.73 30.22 -8.76
N THR A 41 30.21 31.32 -9.31
CA THR A 41 29.57 32.11 -10.38
C THR A 41 29.72 31.42 -11.73
N GLY A 42 28.62 31.10 -12.42
CA GLY A 42 28.64 30.65 -13.81
C GLY A 42 27.25 30.44 -14.39
N LYS A 43 26.92 31.16 -15.48
CA LYS A 43 25.66 31.02 -16.22
C LYS A 43 25.61 29.68 -16.96
N GLY A 44 24.59 28.87 -16.69
CA GLY A 44 24.28 27.66 -17.46
C GLY A 44 23.00 27.00 -16.94
N SER A 45 22.00 26.86 -17.81
CA SER A 45 20.72 26.21 -17.53
C SER A 45 20.94 24.71 -17.23
N LEU A 46 20.47 24.24 -16.08
CA LEU A 46 20.43 22.81 -15.73
C LEU A 46 18.99 22.33 -15.73
N ASP A 47 18.68 21.51 -16.73
CA ASP A 47 17.47 20.72 -16.87
C ASP A 47 17.58 19.47 -15.98
N SER A 48 16.58 19.21 -15.13
CA SER A 48 16.57 18.12 -14.16
C SER A 48 15.26 17.32 -14.24
N SER A 49 15.20 16.34 -15.15
CA SER A 49 14.12 15.34 -15.11
C SER A 49 14.54 14.00 -15.73
N THR A 50 15.28 13.18 -14.97
CA THR A 50 15.23 11.70 -15.08
C THR A 50 15.97 11.09 -13.88
N PRO A 51 15.40 10.13 -13.13
CA PRO A 51 16.21 9.29 -12.26
C PRO A 51 17.00 8.32 -13.15
N THR A 52 18.29 8.59 -13.32
CA THR A 52 19.21 7.67 -13.97
C THR A 52 19.40 6.45 -13.09
N ILE A 53 19.01 5.27 -13.56
CA ILE A 53 19.43 4.00 -12.95
C ILE A 53 20.95 3.89 -13.18
N PHE A 54 21.73 4.07 -12.13
CA PHE A 54 23.16 3.78 -12.18
C PHE A 54 23.35 2.27 -12.32
N VAL A 55 23.60 1.81 -13.54
CA VAL A 55 24.22 0.50 -13.78
C VAL A 55 25.67 0.61 -13.34
N LEU A 56 25.98 0.16 -12.13
CA LEU A 56 27.36 0.01 -11.67
C LEU A 56 28.05 -1.02 -12.58
N LYS A 57 28.85 -0.53 -13.54
CA LYS A 57 29.80 -1.36 -14.27
C LYS A 57 30.97 -1.70 -13.34
N GLY A 58 31.10 -2.98 -12.99
CA GLY A 58 32.24 -3.52 -12.24
C GLY A 58 31.81 -4.16 -10.92
N VAL A 59 31.20 -5.35 -11.00
CA VAL A 59 31.00 -6.21 -9.84
C VAL A 59 32.33 -6.94 -9.55
N PRO A 60 32.97 -6.75 -8.39
CA PRO A 60 34.10 -7.58 -7.99
C PRO A 60 33.67 -9.04 -7.90
N LYS A 61 34.45 -9.94 -8.50
CA LYS A 61 34.20 -11.39 -8.44
C LYS A 61 34.28 -11.85 -6.98
N ALA A 62 33.19 -12.43 -6.47
CA ALA A 62 33.07 -12.86 -5.08
C ALA A 62 34.12 -13.91 -4.70
N THR A 63 34.75 -13.72 -3.55
CA THR A 63 35.56 -14.72 -2.87
C THR A 63 34.62 -15.72 -2.16
N PRO A 64 34.84 -17.04 -2.22
CA PRO A 64 33.95 -18.01 -1.59
C PRO A 64 33.95 -17.82 -0.07
N THR A 65 32.79 -17.51 0.50
CA THR A 65 32.56 -17.54 1.95
C THR A 65 32.01 -18.93 2.32
N PRO A 66 32.45 -19.55 3.43
CA PRO A 66 31.98 -20.89 3.82
C PRO A 66 30.46 -20.94 3.98
N THR A 67 29.85 -21.98 3.41
CA THR A 67 28.41 -22.25 3.47
C THR A 67 28.00 -22.57 4.93
N PRO A 68 27.15 -21.76 5.57
CA PRO A 68 26.68 -22.05 6.92
C PRO A 68 25.78 -23.30 6.92
N THR A 69 25.85 -24.08 7.99
CA THR A 69 24.96 -25.24 8.21
C THR A 69 23.49 -24.79 8.26
N PRO A 70 22.59 -25.38 7.45
CA PRO A 70 21.20 -24.93 7.39
C PRO A 70 20.47 -25.18 8.71
N THR A 71 19.89 -24.13 9.28
CA THR A 71 18.90 -24.23 10.36
C THR A 71 17.56 -24.73 9.78
N PRO A 72 16.75 -25.53 10.50
CA PRO A 72 15.47 -26.00 9.99
C PRO A 72 14.55 -24.83 9.61
N THR A 73 14.36 -24.63 8.30
CA THR A 73 13.40 -23.68 7.73
C THR A 73 12.01 -24.34 7.70
N PRO A 74 10.92 -23.70 8.16
CA PRO A 74 9.57 -24.21 7.97
C PRO A 74 9.32 -24.53 6.50
N ALA A 75 8.99 -25.79 6.19
CA ALA A 75 8.81 -26.23 4.82
C ALA A 75 7.73 -25.42 4.09
N ALA A 76 7.93 -25.18 2.79
CA ALA A 76 6.93 -24.57 1.94
C ALA A 76 5.62 -25.38 1.99
N LYS A 77 4.46 -24.70 1.95
CA LYS A 77 3.15 -25.36 1.79
C LYS A 77 2.85 -25.72 0.32
N GLY A 78 3.83 -25.55 -0.57
CA GLY A 78 3.62 -25.47 -2.01
C GLY A 78 3.25 -24.06 -2.47
N PHE A 79 2.89 -23.92 -3.75
CA PHE A 79 2.48 -22.66 -4.33
C PHE A 79 1.29 -22.04 -3.59
N GLY A 80 1.41 -20.75 -3.28
CA GLY A 80 0.33 -19.93 -2.75
C GLY A 80 0.35 -18.56 -3.42
N LEU A 81 -0.79 -18.11 -3.93
CA LEU A 81 -0.91 -16.76 -4.46
C LEU A 81 -1.22 -15.78 -3.33
N GLY A 82 -0.50 -14.67 -3.24
CA GLY A 82 -0.72 -13.58 -2.31
C GLY A 82 -1.04 -12.28 -3.02
N ILE A 83 -1.49 -11.29 -2.25
CA ILE A 83 -1.76 -9.93 -2.75
C ILE A 83 -1.43 -8.92 -1.64
N ASN A 84 -0.82 -7.77 -1.96
CA ASN A 84 -0.89 -6.65 -1.02
C ASN A 84 -2.31 -6.08 -1.04
N VAL A 85 -2.88 -5.86 0.13
CA VAL A 85 -4.14 -5.10 0.24
C VAL A 85 -3.93 -3.66 -0.25
N ALA A 86 -4.95 -3.08 -0.88
CA ALA A 86 -4.86 -1.71 -1.35
C ALA A 86 -4.78 -0.72 -0.17
N PRO A 87 -4.12 0.43 -0.33
CA PRO A 87 -4.08 1.46 0.71
C PRO A 87 -5.48 1.96 1.07
N VAL A 88 -5.66 2.27 2.35
CA VAL A 88 -6.86 2.92 2.88
C VAL A 88 -6.66 4.42 2.78
N ASP A 89 -7.27 5.02 1.76
CA ASP A 89 -7.28 6.46 1.54
C ASP A 89 -8.64 6.87 0.98
N TYR A 90 -9.06 8.11 1.25
CA TYR A 90 -10.31 8.64 0.70
C TYR A 90 -10.32 8.69 -0.82
N TYR A 91 -9.17 8.89 -1.45
CA TYR A 91 -9.05 8.89 -2.91
C TYR A 91 -8.88 7.48 -3.50
N SER A 92 -8.76 6.46 -2.66
CA SER A 92 -8.72 5.06 -3.11
C SER A 92 -10.05 4.66 -3.75
N ASN A 93 -9.97 3.81 -4.77
CA ASN A 93 -11.14 3.15 -5.35
C ASN A 93 -11.42 1.79 -4.68
N GLU A 94 -10.76 1.50 -3.54
CA GLU A 94 -11.04 0.32 -2.72
C GLU A 94 -11.99 0.68 -1.57
N TYR A 95 -13.18 0.09 -1.58
CA TYR A 95 -14.11 0.20 -0.46
C TYR A 95 -13.72 -0.83 0.61
N THR A 96 -12.90 -0.40 1.58
CA THR A 96 -12.30 -1.31 2.58
C THR A 96 -13.22 -1.57 3.78
N PHE A 97 -13.52 -0.53 4.54
CA PHE A 97 -14.32 -0.61 5.76
C PHE A 97 -15.78 -0.32 5.44
N MET A 98 -16.70 -1.05 6.08
CA MET A 98 -18.14 -0.82 5.91
C MET A 98 -18.56 0.57 6.41
N ASN A 99 -17.89 1.08 7.45
CA ASN A 99 -18.04 2.47 7.86
C ASN A 99 -17.21 3.38 6.94
N LEU A 100 -17.89 4.11 6.06
CA LEU A 100 -17.37 5.02 5.04
C LEU A 100 -16.61 6.22 5.61
N VAL A 101 -16.77 6.52 6.90
CA VAL A 101 -15.93 7.50 7.61
C VAL A 101 -14.71 6.87 8.26
N SER A 102 -14.28 5.68 7.81
CA SER A 102 -13.01 5.09 8.23
C SER A 102 -11.93 5.34 7.19
N GLY A 103 -10.80 5.93 7.59
CA GLY A 103 -9.61 5.92 6.73
C GLY A 103 -9.10 7.26 6.21
N HIS A 104 -9.43 8.36 6.89
CA HIS A 104 -9.01 9.69 6.48
C HIS A 104 -8.83 10.68 7.64
N ILE A 105 -8.69 11.96 7.31
CA ILE A 105 -8.43 13.08 8.21
C ILE A 105 -9.63 14.02 8.24
N TRP A 106 -9.78 14.72 9.37
CA TRP A 106 -10.69 15.85 9.46
C TRP A 106 -10.08 17.09 8.86
N VAL A 107 -10.89 17.86 8.13
CA VAL A 107 -10.49 19.13 7.52
C VAL A 107 -11.45 20.25 7.90
N ASP A 108 -10.94 21.47 8.06
CA ASP A 108 -11.74 22.67 8.34
C ASP A 108 -12.22 23.32 7.05
N THR A 109 -13.50 23.15 6.71
CA THR A 109 -14.08 23.70 5.49
C THR A 109 -14.19 25.22 5.50
N ASN A 110 -14.17 25.83 6.68
CA ASN A 110 -14.18 27.29 6.84
C ASN A 110 -12.76 27.89 6.82
N ASN A 111 -11.73 27.05 6.72
CA ASN A 111 -10.34 27.46 6.59
C ASN A 111 -9.69 26.81 5.37
N GLY A 112 -10.37 26.81 4.22
CA GLY A 112 -9.79 26.31 2.97
C GLY A 112 -9.45 24.82 2.97
N TRP A 113 -10.22 23.99 3.69
CA TRP A 113 -10.05 22.53 3.75
C TRP A 113 -8.72 22.08 4.37
N GLN A 114 -8.18 22.86 5.30
CA GLN A 114 -6.94 22.53 6.00
C GLN A 114 -7.16 21.39 7.00
N GLU A 115 -6.19 20.47 7.07
CA GLU A 115 -6.18 19.37 8.04
C GLU A 115 -6.22 19.89 9.49
N LEU A 116 -7.00 19.23 10.34
CA LEU A 116 -7.02 19.49 11.77
C LEU A 116 -5.71 19.04 12.42
N SER A 117 -5.17 19.85 13.32
CA SER A 117 -4.03 19.44 14.13
C SER A 117 -4.39 18.32 15.11
N ALA A 118 -3.41 17.49 15.47
CA ALA A 118 -3.60 16.42 16.46
C ALA A 118 -4.15 16.91 17.82
N THR A 119 -3.91 18.18 18.18
CA THR A 119 -4.42 18.75 19.44
C THR A 119 -5.94 18.94 19.43
N GLN A 120 -6.54 19.12 18.26
CA GLN A 120 -7.99 19.27 18.06
C GLN A 120 -8.73 17.94 18.06
N LEU A 121 -8.01 16.83 17.91
CA LEU A 121 -8.56 15.49 17.87
C LEU A 121 -8.40 14.77 19.20
N ASP A 122 -9.34 13.90 19.53
CA ASP A 122 -9.25 12.96 20.64
C ASP A 122 -8.36 11.76 20.28
N THR A 123 -8.23 10.81 21.21
CA THR A 123 -7.41 9.61 21.03
C THR A 123 -7.94 8.66 19.95
N LEU A 124 -9.21 8.78 19.55
CA LEU A 124 -9.83 7.99 18.48
C LEU A 124 -9.83 8.72 17.14
N GLY A 125 -9.32 9.95 17.09
CA GLY A 125 -9.26 10.77 15.88
C GLY A 125 -10.54 11.56 15.59
N MET A 126 -11.46 11.69 16.54
CA MET A 126 -12.65 12.53 16.43
C MET A 126 -12.37 13.96 16.91
N PRO A 127 -13.02 15.00 16.37
CA PRO A 127 -12.86 16.37 16.87
C PRO A 127 -13.38 16.47 18.31
N LYS A 128 -12.57 17.02 19.21
CA LYS A 128 -12.96 17.27 20.61
C LYS A 128 -14.10 18.27 20.75
N GLN A 129 -14.27 19.13 19.75
CA GLN A 129 -15.35 20.10 19.60
C GLN A 129 -15.32 20.63 18.16
N VAL A 130 -16.41 21.28 17.74
CA VAL A 130 -16.47 22.11 16.55
C VAL A 130 -16.99 23.49 16.95
N PRO A 131 -16.10 24.51 17.08
CA PRO A 131 -16.50 25.86 17.46
C PRO A 131 -17.56 26.46 16.54
N ALA A 132 -18.35 27.42 17.02
CA ALA A 132 -19.51 27.95 16.30
C ALA A 132 -19.20 28.55 14.92
N ASN A 133 -17.98 29.07 14.70
CA ASN A 133 -17.52 29.60 13.41
C ASN A 133 -16.82 28.57 12.52
N LYS A 134 -16.83 27.29 12.90
CA LYS A 134 -16.15 26.20 12.21
C LYS A 134 -17.13 25.17 11.67
N SER A 135 -16.69 24.47 10.63
CA SER A 135 -17.34 23.31 10.07
C SER A 135 -16.24 22.34 9.68
N TYR A 136 -16.28 21.13 10.25
CA TYR A 136 -15.26 20.12 10.02
C TYR A 136 -15.83 19.03 9.13
N ALA A 137 -15.10 18.69 8.07
CA ALA A 137 -15.48 17.67 7.12
C ALA A 137 -14.61 16.42 7.24
N TYR A 138 -15.19 15.29 6.87
CA TYR A 138 -14.51 14.01 6.70
C TYR A 138 -14.92 13.40 5.38
N VAL A 139 -13.98 13.29 4.43
CA VAL A 139 -14.29 12.74 3.09
C VAL A 139 -14.48 11.24 3.17
N MET A 140 -15.57 10.75 2.57
CA MET A 140 -15.92 9.34 2.58
C MET A 140 -15.42 8.64 1.31
N THR A 141 -15.01 7.38 1.46
CA THR A 141 -14.70 6.51 0.34
C THR A 141 -15.99 6.05 -0.35
N PRO A 142 -16.09 6.04 -1.69
CA PRO A 142 -17.31 5.62 -2.36
C PRO A 142 -17.57 4.10 -2.21
N PRO A 143 -18.82 3.67 -1.98
CA PRO A 143 -19.18 2.25 -2.05
C PRO A 143 -18.90 1.68 -3.44
N SER A 144 -18.43 0.43 -3.54
CA SER A 144 -18.00 -0.18 -4.81
C SER A 144 -19.06 -0.19 -5.93
N GLN A 145 -20.33 -0.33 -5.56
CA GLN A 145 -21.48 -0.46 -6.45
C GLN A 145 -21.69 0.82 -7.29
N VAL A 146 -21.25 1.97 -6.79
CA VAL A 146 -21.40 3.26 -7.49
C VAL A 146 -20.62 3.27 -8.80
N PHE A 147 -19.49 2.58 -8.85
CA PHE A 147 -18.65 2.42 -10.04
C PHE A 147 -19.29 1.48 -11.08
N ASN A 148 -20.24 0.65 -10.66
CA ASN A 148 -20.98 -0.29 -11.51
C ASN A 148 -22.33 0.27 -11.99
N GLY A 149 -22.55 1.58 -11.83
CA GLY A 149 -23.77 2.23 -12.29
C GLY A 149 -24.95 2.16 -11.30
N GLU A 150 -24.70 1.74 -10.06
CA GLU A 150 -25.75 1.57 -9.05
C GLU A 150 -25.78 2.76 -8.06
N SER A 151 -26.98 3.17 -7.65
CA SER A 151 -27.15 4.13 -6.55
C SER A 151 -27.19 3.36 -5.22
N VAL A 152 -26.50 3.86 -4.19
CA VAL A 152 -26.38 3.17 -2.89
C VAL A 152 -26.99 4.00 -1.78
N ALA A 153 -27.98 3.44 -1.07
CA ALA A 153 -28.57 4.10 0.09
C ALA A 153 -27.63 4.00 1.31
N ILE A 154 -27.29 5.12 1.91
CA ILE A 154 -26.39 5.24 3.06
C ILE A 154 -27.18 5.71 4.29
N ARG A 155 -26.86 5.13 5.45
CA ARG A 155 -27.32 5.59 6.76
C ARG A 155 -26.12 6.05 7.57
N CYS A 156 -26.20 7.27 8.10
CA CYS A 156 -25.26 7.79 9.08
C CYS A 156 -25.91 7.91 10.45
N THR A 157 -25.23 7.46 11.50
CA THR A 157 -25.62 7.66 12.91
C THR A 157 -24.46 8.23 13.70
N TRP A 158 -24.76 8.98 14.77
CA TRP A 158 -23.74 9.49 15.70
C TRP A 158 -24.33 9.60 17.11
N ALA A 159 -23.47 9.93 18.07
CA ALA A 159 -23.86 10.34 19.41
C ALA A 159 -23.25 11.72 19.74
N GLY A 160 -23.83 12.39 20.72
CA GLY A 160 -23.40 13.71 21.19
C GLY A 160 -23.97 14.87 20.36
N THR A 161 -23.78 16.08 20.87
CA THR A 161 -24.36 17.30 20.33
C THR A 161 -23.58 17.80 19.11
N GLY A 162 -24.30 18.14 18.04
CA GLY A 162 -23.75 18.76 16.84
C GLY A 162 -24.66 18.57 15.63
N ASP A 163 -24.58 19.50 14.68
CA ASP A 163 -25.24 19.39 13.38
C ASP A 163 -24.38 18.54 12.45
N VAL A 164 -24.80 17.30 12.22
CA VAL A 164 -24.20 16.39 11.24
C VAL A 164 -24.99 16.46 9.93
N ASN A 165 -24.28 16.73 8.84
CA ASN A 165 -24.83 16.85 7.50
C ASN A 165 -23.92 16.16 6.47
N ILE A 166 -24.42 15.98 5.25
CA ILE A 166 -23.65 15.43 4.13
C ILE A 166 -23.43 16.53 3.12
N GLY A 167 -22.19 16.69 2.66
CA GLY A 167 -21.81 17.53 1.52
C GLY A 167 -21.57 16.72 0.25
N GLY A 168 -21.27 17.41 -0.85
CA GLY A 168 -21.00 16.77 -2.13
C GLY A 168 -22.26 16.43 -2.93
N SER A 169 -22.21 15.31 -3.66
CA SER A 169 -23.18 14.94 -4.70
C SER A 169 -24.43 14.20 -4.21
N ARG A 170 -24.63 14.02 -2.90
CA ARG A 170 -25.74 13.25 -2.32
C ARG A 170 -27.12 13.61 -2.86
N LYS A 171 -28.00 12.62 -2.92
CA LYS A 171 -29.43 12.76 -3.26
C LYS A 171 -30.29 12.30 -2.10
N ASN A 172 -31.55 12.73 -2.09
CA ASN A 172 -32.59 12.25 -1.17
C ASN A 172 -32.18 12.26 0.32
N LEU A 173 -31.51 13.33 0.75
CA LEU A 173 -31.10 13.48 2.15
C LEU A 173 -32.32 13.61 3.06
N VAL A 174 -32.45 12.71 4.02
CA VAL A 174 -33.46 12.73 5.08
C VAL A 174 -32.73 12.79 6.42
N ARG A 175 -33.15 13.70 7.30
CA ARG A 175 -32.56 13.91 8.61
C ARG A 175 -33.56 13.55 9.70
N GLY A 176 -33.06 12.93 10.77
CA GLY A 176 -33.78 12.66 12.01
C GLY A 176 -32.89 12.94 13.21
N ASP A 177 -33.36 12.55 14.39
CA ASP A 177 -32.60 12.68 15.63
C ASP A 177 -31.41 11.71 15.64
N HIS A 178 -30.18 12.25 15.63
CA HIS A 178 -28.93 11.47 15.60
C HIS A 178 -28.81 10.43 14.47
N VAL A 179 -29.57 10.63 13.40
CA VAL A 179 -29.58 9.78 12.21
C VAL A 179 -29.84 10.62 10.96
N LEU A 180 -29.18 10.27 9.86
CA LEU A 180 -29.56 10.73 8.53
C LEU A 180 -29.42 9.59 7.53
N THR A 181 -30.15 9.70 6.42
CA THR A 181 -29.99 8.81 5.26
C THR A 181 -29.88 9.62 3.99
N PHE A 182 -29.11 9.14 3.03
CA PHE A 182 -29.02 9.73 1.70
C PHE A 182 -28.71 8.65 0.67
N ASP A 183 -28.95 8.96 -0.61
CA ASP A 183 -28.54 8.11 -1.72
C ASP A 183 -27.23 8.64 -2.31
N TRP A 184 -26.23 7.75 -2.38
CA TRP A 184 -25.00 7.96 -3.11
C TRP A 184 -25.26 7.66 -4.60
N PRO A 185 -25.27 8.67 -5.49
CA PRO A 185 -25.59 8.45 -6.88
C PRO A 185 -24.49 7.68 -7.62
N ALA A 186 -24.89 6.85 -8.57
CA ALA A 186 -23.99 6.17 -9.51
C ALA A 186 -23.04 7.14 -10.23
N GLY A 187 -21.83 6.67 -10.54
CA GLY A 187 -20.82 7.43 -11.29
C GLY A 187 -19.93 6.50 -12.13
N PRO A 188 -19.96 6.56 -13.47
CA PRO A 188 -19.16 5.67 -14.31
C PRO A 188 -17.66 6.03 -14.27
N PRO A 189 -16.74 5.04 -14.23
CA PRO A 189 -15.29 5.26 -14.42
C PRO A 189 -14.97 5.96 -15.76
N PRO A 190 -13.81 6.63 -15.95
CA PRO A 190 -12.66 6.73 -15.05
C PRO A 190 -12.73 7.92 -14.07
N GLU A 191 -13.73 8.79 -14.21
CA GLU A 191 -13.89 10.05 -13.46
C GLU A 191 -15.12 10.03 -12.52
N GLY A 192 -15.77 8.88 -12.38
CA GLY A 192 -17.06 8.68 -11.72
C GLY A 192 -17.06 8.77 -10.19
N ASN A 193 -16.35 9.73 -9.61
CA ASN A 193 -16.33 9.92 -8.17
C ASN A 193 -17.24 11.08 -7.76
N THR A 194 -18.53 10.79 -7.62
CA THR A 194 -19.45 11.64 -6.86
C THR A 194 -18.99 11.65 -5.40
N ARG A 195 -18.07 12.54 -5.06
CA ARG A 195 -17.53 12.65 -3.71
C ARG A 195 -18.64 13.10 -2.75
N ASN A 196 -18.73 12.42 -1.62
CA ASN A 196 -19.52 12.87 -0.48
C ASN A 196 -18.62 12.91 0.74
N TRP A 197 -18.96 13.80 1.66
CA TRP A 197 -18.26 13.95 2.93
C TRP A 197 -19.28 14.23 4.02
N VAL A 198 -18.97 13.80 5.25
CA VAL A 198 -19.71 14.25 6.42
C VAL A 198 -19.21 15.65 6.78
N ASN A 199 -20.12 16.56 7.12
CA ASN A 199 -19.84 17.83 7.77
C ASN A 199 -20.39 17.80 9.20
N VAL A 200 -19.61 18.30 10.15
CA VAL A 200 -20.02 18.50 11.54
C VAL A 200 -19.85 19.97 11.90
N SER A 201 -20.85 20.56 12.54
CA SER A 201 -20.80 21.93 13.07
C SER A 201 -21.51 22.04 14.41
N GLY A 202 -21.16 23.07 15.21
CA GLY A 202 -21.83 23.35 16.48
C GLY A 202 -21.73 22.22 17.52
N ALA A 203 -20.60 21.51 17.58
CA ALA A 203 -20.39 20.44 18.54
C ALA A 203 -19.60 20.98 19.76
N PRO A 204 -20.19 21.07 20.96
CA PRO A 204 -19.50 21.60 22.14
C PRO A 204 -18.51 20.59 22.72
N GLU A 205 -17.48 21.08 23.41
CA GLU A 205 -16.48 20.23 24.10
C GLU A 205 -17.09 19.36 25.21
N SER A 206 -18.19 19.82 25.82
CA SER A 206 -18.90 19.08 26.87
C SER A 206 -19.66 17.85 26.35
N ASP A 207 -19.99 17.81 25.07
CA ASP A 207 -20.73 16.70 24.44
C ASP A 207 -20.45 16.65 22.92
N PRO A 208 -19.22 16.28 22.52
CA PRO A 208 -18.83 16.30 21.12
C PRO A 208 -19.46 15.16 20.32
N VAL A 209 -19.51 15.34 18.99
CA VAL A 209 -19.91 14.27 18.06
C VAL A 209 -18.92 13.11 18.15
N ARG A 210 -19.45 11.92 18.41
CA ARG A 210 -18.70 10.67 18.57
C ARG A 210 -19.47 9.48 18.02
N ASN A 211 -18.82 8.33 17.89
CA ASN A 211 -19.42 7.10 17.34
C ASN A 211 -20.08 7.33 15.96
N LEU A 212 -19.45 8.17 15.12
CA LEU A 212 -19.93 8.48 13.79
C LEU A 212 -19.77 7.25 12.89
N ASP A 213 -20.87 6.82 12.31
CA ASP A 213 -20.96 5.61 11.51
C ASP A 213 -21.84 5.86 10.30
N CYS A 214 -21.23 5.94 9.12
CA CYS A 214 -21.88 6.07 7.83
C CYS A 214 -21.64 4.81 7.01
N ARG A 215 -22.68 4.02 6.74
CA ARG A 215 -22.55 2.76 6.01
C ARG A 215 -23.74 2.52 5.09
N GLU A 216 -23.65 1.51 4.23
CA GLU A 216 -24.81 1.05 3.46
C GLU A 216 -26.00 0.81 4.40
N LYS A 217 -27.19 1.30 4.02
CA LYS A 217 -28.36 1.35 4.91
C LYS A 217 -28.77 -0.03 5.44
N SER A 218 -28.58 -1.08 4.63
CA SER A 218 -28.86 -2.47 4.96
C SER A 218 -27.73 -3.15 5.73
N ALA A 219 -26.54 -2.56 5.82
CA ALA A 219 -25.40 -3.21 6.46
C ALA A 219 -25.59 -3.31 7.99
N PRO A 220 -25.31 -4.47 8.59
CA PRO A 220 -25.23 -4.65 10.04
C PRO A 220 -24.21 -3.69 10.67
N ARG A 221 -24.43 -3.31 11.93
CA ARG A 221 -23.55 -2.35 12.65
C ARG A 221 -22.19 -2.93 13.02
N ASP A 222 -22.13 -4.23 13.25
CA ASP A 222 -20.94 -5.00 13.61
C ASP A 222 -20.14 -5.48 12.40
N GLN A 223 -20.65 -5.32 11.18
CA GLN A 223 -19.88 -5.60 9.97
C GLN A 223 -18.73 -4.58 9.83
N MET A 224 -17.49 -5.07 9.90
CA MET A 224 -16.28 -4.24 9.85
C MET A 224 -15.85 -3.91 8.40
N PHE A 225 -15.79 -4.92 7.55
CA PHE A 225 -15.30 -4.80 6.18
C PHE A 225 -16.44 -4.82 5.16
N ALA A 226 -16.24 -4.14 4.04
CA ALA A 226 -17.14 -4.25 2.91
C ALA A 226 -17.17 -5.70 2.39
N SER A 227 -18.37 -6.21 2.06
CA SER A 227 -18.52 -7.60 1.57
C SER A 227 -17.72 -7.83 0.29
N GLN A 228 -17.65 -6.84 -0.59
CA GLN A 228 -16.92 -6.88 -1.85
C GLN A 228 -15.40 -6.95 -1.64
N LEU A 229 -14.87 -6.32 -0.59
CA LEU A 229 -13.47 -6.48 -0.20
C LEU A 229 -13.21 -7.94 0.16
N ILE A 230 -14.01 -8.48 1.09
CA ILE A 230 -13.90 -9.87 1.55
C ILE A 230 -13.94 -10.84 0.37
N ASP A 231 -14.93 -10.72 -0.50
CA ASP A 231 -15.09 -11.58 -1.67
C ASP A 231 -13.92 -11.47 -2.65
N SER A 232 -13.37 -10.27 -2.82
CA SER A 232 -12.22 -10.06 -3.70
C SER A 232 -10.91 -10.63 -3.16
N LEU A 233 -10.79 -10.77 -1.84
CA LEU A 233 -9.58 -11.24 -1.17
C LEU A 233 -9.59 -12.74 -0.86
N LYS A 234 -10.76 -13.37 -0.77
CA LYS A 234 -10.94 -14.83 -0.54
C LYS A 234 -10.03 -15.73 -1.42
N PRO A 235 -9.80 -15.44 -2.72
CA PRO A 235 -8.96 -16.28 -3.57
C PRO A 235 -7.48 -16.30 -3.18
N TYR A 236 -6.99 -15.35 -2.38
CA TYR A 236 -5.56 -15.24 -2.06
C TYR A 236 -5.19 -15.97 -0.79
N SER A 237 -4.11 -16.75 -0.85
CA SER A 237 -3.54 -17.48 0.28
C SER A 237 -2.82 -16.63 1.31
N VAL A 238 -2.24 -15.52 0.86
CA VAL A 238 -1.48 -14.59 1.69
C VAL A 238 -2.02 -13.17 1.48
N LEU A 239 -2.21 -12.43 2.57
CA LEU A 239 -2.48 -10.99 2.52
C LEU A 239 -1.29 -10.24 3.10
N ARG A 240 -0.65 -9.39 2.30
CA ARG A 240 0.44 -8.53 2.77
C ARG A 240 -0.05 -7.11 3.06
N PHE A 241 0.31 -6.61 4.23
CA PHE A 241 -0.22 -5.37 4.81
C PHE A 241 0.73 -4.18 4.66
N LEU A 242 1.50 -4.10 3.57
CA LEU A 242 2.54 -3.09 3.35
C LEU A 242 2.08 -1.67 3.69
N ASP A 243 1.10 -1.17 2.94
CA ASP A 243 0.60 0.21 3.10
C ASP A 243 -0.16 0.38 4.41
N TRP A 244 -0.86 -0.68 4.83
CA TRP A 244 -1.59 -0.69 6.10
C TRP A 244 -0.64 -0.61 7.30
N SER A 245 0.63 -1.00 7.16
CA SER A 245 1.63 -0.94 8.23
C SER A 245 2.44 0.36 8.22
N ALA A 246 2.08 1.35 7.39
CA ALA A 246 2.80 2.63 7.26
C ALA A 246 4.32 2.44 7.01
N THR A 247 4.69 1.37 6.31
CA THR A 247 6.11 0.99 6.18
C THR A 247 6.86 1.92 5.22
N ASN A 248 6.27 2.23 4.07
CA ASN A 248 6.90 3.10 3.05
C ASN A 248 6.96 4.57 3.47
N THR A 249 6.04 5.01 4.34
CA THR A 249 6.05 6.38 4.87
C THR A 249 7.15 6.58 5.92
N ASN A 250 7.68 5.48 6.47
CA ASN A 250 8.80 5.43 7.42
C ASN A 250 8.68 6.50 8.51
N PRO A 251 7.68 6.43 9.40
CA PRO A 251 7.51 7.41 10.47
C PRO A 251 8.81 7.51 11.29
N ALA A 252 9.18 8.73 11.70
CA ALA A 252 10.43 8.97 12.44
C ALA A 252 10.49 8.21 13.78
N LYS A 253 9.32 7.87 14.35
CA LYS A 253 9.15 7.07 15.56
C LYS A 253 7.79 6.38 15.50
N ILE A 254 7.71 5.15 15.99
CA ILE A 254 6.44 4.51 16.32
C ILE A 254 6.59 3.66 17.59
N THR A 255 5.66 3.86 18.53
CA THR A 255 5.60 3.14 19.81
C THR A 255 4.24 2.46 19.95
N TRP A 256 4.13 1.50 20.87
CA TRP A 256 2.87 0.78 21.07
C TRP A 256 1.70 1.70 21.44
N ALA A 257 1.97 2.77 22.20
CA ALA A 257 0.95 3.72 22.65
C ALA A 257 0.49 4.69 21.55
N GLU A 258 1.32 4.92 20.53
CA GLU A 258 1.06 5.89 19.46
C GLU A 258 0.41 5.25 18.22
N ARG A 259 0.17 3.93 18.22
CA ARG A 259 -0.41 3.20 17.08
C ARG A 259 -1.89 3.54 16.83
N THR A 260 -2.38 3.20 15.64
CA THR A 260 -3.82 3.21 15.35
C THR A 260 -4.54 2.14 16.20
N LEU A 261 -5.65 2.54 16.82
CA LEU A 261 -6.52 1.66 17.60
C LEU A 261 -7.69 1.14 16.75
N PRO A 262 -8.20 -0.08 17.00
CA PRO A 262 -9.23 -0.70 16.16
C PRO A 262 -10.55 0.07 16.10
N ASN A 263 -10.86 0.83 17.15
CA ASN A 263 -12.05 1.69 17.26
C ASN A 263 -11.78 3.16 16.88
N GLY A 264 -10.58 3.49 16.41
CA GLY A 264 -10.28 4.83 15.89
C GLY A 264 -10.95 5.07 14.54
N VAL A 265 -11.38 6.31 14.29
CA VAL A 265 -12.02 6.69 13.01
C VAL A 265 -10.99 6.73 11.88
N ASN A 266 -9.76 7.17 12.15
CA ASN A 266 -8.71 7.19 11.15
C ASN A 266 -7.98 5.84 11.07
N GLN A 267 -8.43 4.97 10.18
CA GLN A 267 -7.76 3.72 9.81
C GLN A 267 -6.82 3.87 8.60
N GLY A 268 -6.57 5.09 8.12
CA GLY A 268 -5.75 5.37 6.92
C GLY A 268 -4.63 6.35 7.23
N ASP A 269 -4.21 6.42 8.48
CA ASP A 269 -3.21 7.38 8.93
C ASP A 269 -1.85 7.06 8.30
N HIS A 270 -1.28 7.97 7.53
CA HIS A 270 -0.03 7.71 6.81
C HIS A 270 1.16 7.44 7.74
N LYS A 271 1.11 7.89 9.01
CA LYS A 271 2.19 7.66 9.98
C LYS A 271 1.98 6.40 10.80
N ARG A 272 0.73 5.96 10.98
CA ARG A 272 0.37 4.89 11.93
C ARG A 272 -0.26 3.66 11.28
N GLY A 273 -0.79 3.81 10.08
CA GLY A 273 -1.44 2.77 9.30
C GLY A 273 -2.84 2.39 9.82
N VAL A 274 -3.29 1.20 9.43
CA VAL A 274 -4.48 0.53 9.94
C VAL A 274 -4.15 -0.14 11.28
N ALA A 275 -5.12 -0.27 12.18
CA ALA A 275 -4.91 -1.01 13.42
C ALA A 275 -4.49 -2.48 13.16
N LEU A 276 -3.50 -2.97 13.92
CA LEU A 276 -3.00 -4.34 13.82
C LEU A 276 -4.11 -5.39 14.05
N GLU A 277 -5.03 -5.09 14.97
CA GLU A 277 -6.21 -5.91 15.25
C GLU A 277 -7.08 -6.08 13.99
N ASN A 278 -7.25 -5.02 13.20
CA ASN A 278 -8.06 -5.04 11.98
C ASN A 278 -7.36 -5.84 10.86
N MET A 279 -6.04 -5.80 10.77
CA MET A 279 -5.27 -6.64 9.85
C MET A 279 -5.45 -8.14 10.18
N VAL A 280 -5.33 -8.51 11.47
CA VAL A 280 -5.53 -9.90 11.91
C VAL A 280 -6.98 -10.34 11.69
N LEU A 281 -7.95 -9.47 11.99
CA LEU A 281 -9.37 -9.74 11.74
C LEU A 281 -9.63 -10.00 10.25
N LEU A 282 -9.07 -9.18 9.34
CA LEU A 282 -9.24 -9.37 7.90
C LEU A 282 -8.65 -10.72 7.45
N ALA A 283 -7.43 -11.03 7.87
CA ALA A 283 -6.75 -12.28 7.53
C ALA A 283 -7.54 -13.52 8.01
N ASN A 284 -8.07 -13.48 9.24
CA ASN A 284 -8.95 -14.53 9.75
C ASN A 284 -10.26 -14.62 8.95
N THR A 285 -10.88 -13.48 8.62
CA THR A 285 -12.17 -13.40 7.91
C THR A 285 -12.08 -14.00 6.50
N VAL A 286 -11.02 -13.70 5.75
CA VAL A 286 -10.80 -14.25 4.40
C VAL A 286 -10.04 -15.57 4.41
N ALA A 287 -9.76 -16.10 5.60
CA ALA A 287 -9.04 -17.35 5.75
C ALA A 287 -7.66 -17.33 5.04
N ALA A 288 -6.85 -16.29 5.22
CA ALA A 288 -5.51 -16.11 4.62
C ALA A 288 -4.39 -15.99 5.66
N ASP A 289 -3.17 -16.37 5.28
CA ASP A 289 -1.95 -16.20 6.07
C ASP A 289 -1.53 -14.72 6.00
N PRO A 290 -1.44 -13.97 7.11
CA PRO A 290 -1.05 -12.56 7.07
C PRO A 290 0.46 -12.39 6.87
N TRP A 291 0.85 -11.35 6.13
CA TRP A 291 2.23 -10.88 6.00
C TRP A 291 2.33 -9.43 6.49
N PHE A 292 3.06 -9.24 7.59
CA PHE A 292 3.30 -7.93 8.18
C PHE A 292 4.69 -7.37 7.84
N THR A 293 4.74 -6.07 7.60
CA THR A 293 5.98 -5.28 7.48
C THR A 293 6.14 -4.44 8.75
N ILE A 294 7.21 -4.67 9.50
CA ILE A 294 7.52 -3.90 10.71
C ILE A 294 8.12 -2.55 10.29
N PRO A 295 7.57 -1.41 10.74
CA PRO A 295 8.18 -0.10 10.50
C PRO A 295 9.63 -0.05 11.01
N TRP A 296 10.54 0.53 10.24
CA TRP A 296 11.96 0.56 10.61
C TRP A 296 12.18 1.21 11.97
N ASN A 297 11.52 2.33 12.28
CA ASN A 297 11.70 3.07 13.53
C ASN A 297 10.80 2.60 14.69
N ALA A 298 10.27 1.37 14.63
CA ALA A 298 9.56 0.77 15.74
C ALA A 298 10.52 0.39 16.88
N ASP A 299 10.11 0.68 18.13
CA ASP A 299 10.86 0.26 19.32
C ASP A 299 10.60 -1.22 19.69
N GLU A 300 11.38 -1.73 20.64
CA GLU A 300 11.27 -3.13 21.06
C GLU A 300 9.92 -3.47 21.69
N ASP A 301 9.30 -2.53 22.42
CA ASP A 301 7.97 -2.74 23.02
C ASP A 301 6.90 -2.88 21.94
N TYR A 302 6.93 -2.03 20.90
CA TYR A 302 6.06 -2.16 19.74
C TYR A 302 6.23 -3.51 19.04
N VAL A 303 7.47 -3.88 18.69
CA VAL A 303 7.74 -5.14 17.96
C VAL A 303 7.31 -6.36 18.79
N THR A 304 7.57 -6.35 20.10
CA THR A 304 7.18 -7.43 21.01
C THR A 304 5.66 -7.56 21.14
N ARG A 305 4.96 -6.43 21.33
CA ARG A 305 3.51 -6.44 21.51
C ARG A 305 2.76 -6.68 20.20
N MET A 306 3.31 -6.25 19.07
CA MET A 306 2.81 -6.62 17.74
C MET A 306 2.88 -8.13 17.55
N ALA A 307 4.03 -8.75 17.83
CA ALA A 307 4.17 -10.21 17.76
C ALA A 307 3.17 -10.92 18.68
N LYS A 308 2.98 -10.43 19.92
CA LYS A 308 2.00 -11.00 20.88
C LYS A 308 0.56 -10.86 20.40
N LEU A 309 0.17 -9.68 19.89
CA LEU A 309 -1.17 -9.47 19.36
C LEU A 309 -1.46 -10.43 18.22
N VAL A 310 -0.54 -10.58 17.26
CA VAL A 310 -0.71 -11.50 16.13
C VAL A 310 -0.73 -12.94 16.62
N HIS A 311 0.18 -13.32 17.51
CA HIS A 311 0.18 -14.63 18.15
C HIS A 311 -1.21 -14.93 18.75
N ASP A 312 -1.69 -14.10 19.67
CA ASP A 312 -2.87 -14.39 20.47
C ASP A 312 -4.18 -14.42 19.66
N ASN A 313 -4.23 -13.73 18.51
CA ASN A 313 -5.46 -13.54 17.75
C ASN A 313 -5.48 -14.24 16.37
N LEU A 314 -4.34 -14.75 15.90
CA LEU A 314 -4.29 -15.45 14.61
C LEU A 314 -4.79 -16.90 14.74
N GLY A 315 -5.64 -17.33 13.80
CA GLY A 315 -6.20 -18.68 13.80
C GLY A 315 -5.12 -19.78 13.77
N ALA A 316 -5.32 -20.86 14.53
CA ALA A 316 -4.31 -21.90 14.77
C ALA A 316 -3.78 -22.65 13.52
N ASN A 317 -4.50 -22.59 12.40
CA ASN A 317 -4.08 -23.23 11.13
C ASN A 317 -3.40 -22.25 10.16
N ARG A 318 -3.09 -21.04 10.60
CA ARG A 318 -2.47 -19.99 9.80
C ARG A 318 -0.98 -19.89 10.05
N ARG A 319 -0.25 -19.45 9.02
CA ARG A 319 1.11 -18.92 9.18
C ARG A 319 1.08 -17.40 9.19
N VAL A 320 2.03 -16.79 9.86
CA VAL A 320 2.35 -15.37 9.75
C VAL A 320 3.71 -15.20 9.08
N TYR A 321 3.77 -14.31 8.10
CA TYR A 321 5.01 -13.83 7.50
C TYR A 321 5.36 -12.48 8.11
N VAL A 322 6.63 -12.28 8.43
CA VAL A 322 7.10 -11.02 9.00
C VAL A 322 8.43 -10.60 8.38
N GLU A 323 8.49 -9.33 7.98
CA GLU A 323 9.72 -8.68 7.50
C GLU A 323 9.86 -7.29 8.15
N ILE A 324 11.05 -6.69 8.04
CA ILE A 324 11.30 -5.32 8.50
C ILE A 324 11.49 -4.38 7.31
N GLY A 325 10.79 -3.26 7.32
CA GLY A 325 10.80 -2.29 6.24
C GLY A 325 10.20 -2.85 4.94
N ASN A 326 10.50 -2.16 3.84
CA ASN A 326 10.16 -2.56 2.48
C ASN A 326 11.25 -2.05 1.56
N GLU A 327 11.73 -2.88 0.63
CA GLU A 327 12.78 -2.52 -0.34
C GLU A 327 13.95 -1.71 0.26
N ASN A 328 14.51 -2.19 1.37
CA ASN A 328 15.50 -1.41 2.15
C ASN A 328 16.79 -1.05 1.37
N TRP A 329 16.99 -1.68 0.20
CA TRP A 329 18.05 -1.42 -0.78
C TRP A 329 17.74 -0.27 -1.75
N ASN A 330 16.49 0.20 -1.82
CA ASN A 330 15.99 1.09 -2.85
C ASN A 330 16.07 2.58 -2.44
N TYR A 331 17.06 3.29 -2.97
CA TYR A 331 17.28 4.73 -2.72
C TYR A 331 16.22 5.66 -3.32
N ALA A 332 15.19 5.13 -4.00
CA ALA A 332 13.99 5.92 -4.27
C ALA A 332 13.21 6.25 -2.98
N PHE A 333 13.43 5.49 -1.90
CA PHE A 333 12.79 5.71 -0.61
C PHE A 333 13.73 6.36 0.42
N PRO A 334 13.24 7.31 1.24
CA PRO A 334 14.02 7.92 2.32
C PRO A 334 14.63 6.90 3.30
N LEU A 335 13.96 5.77 3.49
CA LEU A 335 14.41 4.70 4.38
C LEU A 335 15.80 4.16 4.00
N ALA A 336 16.08 3.91 2.72
CA ALA A 336 17.37 3.37 2.31
C ALA A 336 18.55 4.32 2.64
N HIS A 337 18.31 5.64 2.56
CA HIS A 337 19.29 6.65 2.98
C HIS A 337 19.50 6.64 4.50
N GLN A 338 18.44 6.49 5.30
CA GLN A 338 18.54 6.35 6.74
C GLN A 338 19.36 5.11 7.12
N ILE A 339 19.04 3.95 6.55
CA ILE A 339 19.73 2.68 6.82
C ILE A 339 21.21 2.78 6.47
N GLN A 340 21.54 3.42 5.33
CA GLN A 340 22.94 3.69 4.96
C GLN A 340 23.64 4.55 6.02
N SER A 341 23.02 5.66 6.43
CA SER A 341 23.61 6.58 7.43
C SER A 341 23.85 5.88 8.77
N GLU A 342 22.89 5.08 9.23
CA GLU A 342 23.04 4.24 10.42
C GLU A 342 24.19 3.23 10.26
N GLY A 343 24.29 2.55 9.11
CA GLY A 343 25.33 1.56 8.85
C GLY A 343 26.74 2.15 8.80
N LEU A 344 26.90 3.32 8.17
CA LEU A 344 28.17 4.06 8.13
C LEU A 344 28.56 4.54 9.53
N SER A 345 27.60 5.10 10.27
CA SER A 345 27.83 5.59 11.64
C SER A 345 28.21 4.46 12.61
N ALA A 346 27.68 3.26 12.39
CA ALA A 346 28.02 2.06 13.15
C ALA A 346 29.33 1.39 12.68
N GLY A 347 30.02 1.93 11.66
CA GLY A 347 31.27 1.37 11.14
C GLY A 347 31.12 0.00 10.47
N LEU A 348 29.92 -0.33 9.96
CA LEU A 348 29.66 -1.66 9.36
C LEU A 348 30.39 -1.85 8.03
N ASP A 349 30.60 -0.77 7.28
CA ASP A 349 31.40 -0.73 6.06
C ASP A 349 31.77 0.72 5.73
N THR A 350 32.78 0.92 4.88
CA THR A 350 33.11 2.24 4.32
C THR A 350 32.32 2.55 3.05
N ASN A 351 31.81 1.51 2.35
CA ASN A 351 30.91 1.66 1.22
C ASN A 351 29.47 1.82 1.71
N GLY A 352 28.79 2.91 1.32
CA GLY A 352 27.44 3.22 1.78
C GLY A 352 26.39 2.15 1.47
N PHE A 353 26.46 1.51 0.30
CA PHE A 353 25.49 0.47 -0.06
C PHE A 353 25.72 -0.82 0.74
N ILE A 354 26.97 -1.23 0.91
CA ILE A 354 27.29 -2.40 1.76
C ILE A 354 26.93 -2.11 3.22
N ALA A 355 27.21 -0.90 3.72
CA ALA A 355 26.82 -0.46 5.06
C ALA A 355 25.30 -0.52 5.24
N ASN A 356 24.51 -0.11 4.24
CA ASN A 356 23.05 -0.28 4.22
C ASN A 356 22.65 -1.75 4.36
N LEU A 357 23.16 -2.64 3.48
CA LEU A 357 22.77 -4.06 3.48
C LEU A 357 23.15 -4.76 4.79
N LYS A 358 24.31 -4.44 5.36
CA LYS A 358 24.73 -4.94 6.68
C LYS A 358 23.84 -4.44 7.81
N ARG A 359 23.51 -3.15 7.81
CA ARG A 359 22.62 -2.55 8.83
C ARG A 359 21.22 -3.14 8.75
N TYR A 360 20.70 -3.31 7.54
CA TYR A 360 19.43 -3.99 7.29
C TYR A 360 19.43 -5.43 7.83
N SER A 361 20.48 -6.19 7.53
CA SER A 361 20.63 -7.58 7.98
C SER A 361 20.67 -7.67 9.51
N GLN A 362 21.43 -6.79 10.17
CA GLN A 362 21.52 -6.70 11.62
C GLN A 362 20.14 -6.45 12.26
N LYS A 363 19.36 -5.50 11.72
CA LYS A 363 18.04 -5.17 12.27
C LYS A 363 16.99 -6.25 11.97
N THR A 364 17.11 -6.93 10.84
CA THR A 364 16.30 -8.12 10.54
C THR A 364 16.52 -9.19 11.61
N VAL A 365 17.77 -9.55 11.92
CA VAL A 365 18.08 -10.54 12.97
C VAL A 365 17.49 -10.14 14.31
N TRP A 366 17.60 -8.86 14.71
CA TRP A 366 17.01 -8.35 15.95
C TRP A 366 15.49 -8.57 16.01
N ALA A 367 14.75 -8.15 14.97
CA ALA A 367 13.30 -8.30 14.92
C ALA A 367 12.88 -9.78 14.91
N MET A 368 13.57 -10.61 14.11
CA MET A 368 13.25 -12.03 13.98
C MET A 368 13.53 -12.82 15.27
N LYS A 369 14.52 -12.40 16.08
CA LYS A 369 14.75 -12.96 17.43
C LYS A 369 13.60 -12.63 18.38
N ILE A 370 13.02 -11.43 18.32
CA ILE A 370 11.86 -11.05 19.14
C ILE A 370 10.64 -11.90 18.76
N TRP A 371 10.33 -11.97 17.47
CA TRP A 371 9.21 -12.77 16.98
C TRP A 371 9.38 -14.27 17.28
N GLY A 372 10.60 -14.80 17.12
CA GLY A 372 10.92 -16.18 17.45
C GLY A 372 10.70 -16.51 18.92
N LYS A 373 10.98 -15.58 19.85
CA LYS A 373 10.69 -15.76 21.28
C LYS A 373 9.19 -15.82 21.56
N VAL A 374 8.39 -14.98 20.90
CA VAL A 374 6.93 -14.94 21.10
C VAL A 374 6.24 -16.18 20.53
N PHE A 375 6.71 -16.70 19.39
CA PHE A 375 6.16 -17.88 18.73
C PHE A 375 6.86 -19.19 19.11
N ALA A 376 7.61 -19.22 20.23
CA ALA A 376 8.42 -20.37 20.61
C ALA A 376 7.60 -21.65 20.89
N ASP A 377 6.33 -21.51 21.27
CA ASP A 377 5.37 -22.59 21.48
C ASP A 377 4.78 -23.15 20.17
N ARG A 378 4.87 -22.40 19.07
CA ARG A 378 4.38 -22.80 17.73
C ARG A 378 5.25 -22.26 16.59
N PRO A 379 6.54 -22.62 16.57
CA PRO A 379 7.50 -22.06 15.60
C PRO A 379 7.13 -22.34 14.14
N GLY A 380 6.37 -23.41 13.86
CA GLY A 380 5.89 -23.74 12.52
C GLY A 380 4.84 -22.77 11.94
N GLN A 381 4.26 -21.88 12.76
CA GLN A 381 3.38 -20.81 12.30
C GLN A 381 4.14 -19.55 11.86
N LEU A 382 5.38 -19.36 12.30
CA LEU A 382 6.16 -18.16 11.99
C LEU A 382 7.02 -18.37 10.74
N VAL A 383 6.97 -17.42 9.80
CA VAL A 383 7.90 -17.33 8.67
C VAL A 383 8.64 -15.99 8.75
N ARG A 384 9.93 -16.07 9.06
CA ARG A 384 10.84 -14.92 9.19
C ARG A 384 11.43 -14.59 7.82
N VAL A 385 11.22 -13.37 7.33
CA VAL A 385 11.53 -12.99 5.96
C VAL A 385 12.62 -11.92 5.90
N ILE A 386 13.54 -12.06 4.94
CA ILE A 386 14.48 -11.01 4.54
C ILE A 386 14.26 -10.65 3.06
N GLY A 387 14.12 -9.36 2.77
CA GLY A 387 13.94 -8.82 1.44
C GLY A 387 15.24 -8.68 0.66
N SER A 388 15.16 -8.82 -0.65
CA SER A 388 16.27 -8.70 -1.61
C SER A 388 15.78 -8.02 -2.90
N GLN A 389 16.72 -7.65 -3.77
CA GLN A 389 16.43 -7.07 -5.08
C GLN A 389 16.40 -8.17 -6.16
N SER A 390 15.29 -8.30 -6.89
CA SER A 390 15.14 -9.32 -7.92
C SER A 390 16.16 -9.18 -9.06
N SER A 391 16.31 -7.99 -9.63
CA SER A 391 17.21 -7.73 -10.76
C SER A 391 18.70 -7.72 -10.37
N ASN A 392 19.01 -7.88 -9.08
CA ASN A 392 20.38 -7.90 -8.58
C ASN A 392 20.55 -8.97 -7.48
N PRO A 393 20.72 -10.26 -7.86
CA PRO A 393 20.88 -11.37 -6.91
C PRO A 393 22.03 -11.19 -5.91
N TRP A 394 23.02 -10.35 -6.23
CA TRP A 394 24.11 -10.01 -5.31
C TRP A 394 23.60 -9.38 -4.01
N VAL A 395 22.51 -8.59 -4.05
CA VAL A 395 21.88 -8.05 -2.83
C VAL A 395 21.45 -9.19 -1.90
N GLY A 396 20.82 -10.22 -2.46
CA GLY A 396 20.39 -11.42 -1.72
C GLY A 396 21.57 -12.16 -1.10
N GLN A 397 22.67 -12.29 -1.85
CA GLN A 397 23.91 -12.89 -1.35
C GLN A 397 24.49 -12.09 -0.18
N GLN A 398 24.53 -10.76 -0.28
CA GLN A 398 25.07 -9.91 0.77
C GLN A 398 24.24 -10.02 2.06
N VAL A 399 22.91 -9.92 1.97
CA VAL A 399 22.07 -9.97 3.17
C VAL A 399 22.05 -11.36 3.80
N LEU A 400 22.04 -12.44 3.02
CA LEU A 400 22.07 -13.81 3.54
C LEU A 400 23.43 -14.23 4.14
N SER A 401 24.52 -13.64 3.65
CA SER A 401 25.87 -13.91 4.17
C SER A 401 26.19 -13.20 5.49
N TYR A 402 25.37 -12.22 5.89
CA TYR A 402 25.59 -11.50 7.14
C TYR A 402 25.43 -12.43 8.35
N PRO A 403 26.27 -12.29 9.41
CA PRO A 403 26.18 -13.12 10.60
C PRO A 403 24.77 -13.22 11.19
N ASP A 404 24.44 -14.39 11.74
CA ASP A 404 23.14 -14.74 12.33
C ASP A 404 21.92 -14.74 11.39
N VAL A 405 21.99 -14.23 10.16
CA VAL A 405 20.83 -14.21 9.25
C VAL A 405 20.36 -15.63 8.92
N ALA A 406 21.28 -16.53 8.59
CA ALA A 406 20.95 -17.90 8.25
C ALA A 406 20.24 -18.67 9.39
N ALA A 407 20.45 -18.30 10.65
CA ALA A 407 19.76 -18.92 11.79
C ALA A 407 18.40 -18.28 12.12
N ASN A 408 18.20 -17.03 11.69
CA ASN A 408 17.06 -16.20 12.09
C ASN A 408 16.08 -15.88 10.96
N VAL A 409 16.33 -16.37 9.75
CA VAL A 409 15.48 -16.15 8.57
C VAL A 409 15.12 -17.47 7.92
N ASP A 410 13.87 -17.58 7.45
CA ASP A 410 13.28 -18.75 6.84
C ASP A 410 13.16 -18.60 5.30
N ALA A 411 12.91 -17.38 4.83
CA ALA A 411 12.74 -17.10 3.41
C ALA A 411 13.45 -15.81 2.97
N MET A 412 14.05 -15.86 1.78
CA MET A 412 14.43 -14.67 1.03
C MET A 412 13.26 -14.26 0.14
N ALA A 413 12.84 -13.00 0.23
CA ALA A 413 11.78 -12.45 -0.58
C ALA A 413 12.32 -11.46 -1.62
N ILE A 414 11.78 -11.49 -2.84
CA ILE A 414 12.13 -10.56 -3.93
C ILE A 414 10.89 -9.84 -4.48
N ALA A 415 11.09 -8.79 -5.27
CA ALA A 415 10.06 -8.17 -6.11
C ALA A 415 10.37 -8.32 -7.61
N PRO A 416 9.97 -9.42 -8.28
CA PRO A 416 10.34 -9.68 -9.67
C PRO A 416 9.43 -8.96 -10.66
N TYR A 417 9.46 -7.63 -10.69
CA TYR A 417 8.72 -6.88 -11.71
C TYR A 417 9.26 -7.12 -13.12
N PHE A 418 8.38 -7.36 -14.09
CA PHE A 418 8.76 -7.35 -15.51
C PHE A 418 8.37 -6.02 -16.18
N ASN A 419 9.28 -5.51 -17.01
CA ASN A 419 9.18 -4.20 -17.66
C ASN A 419 9.38 -4.34 -19.17
N TYR A 420 9.32 -3.22 -19.89
CA TYR A 420 9.84 -3.18 -21.25
C TYR A 420 11.33 -3.54 -21.27
N ASP A 421 11.75 -4.42 -22.19
CA ASP A 421 13.16 -4.75 -22.41
C ASP A 421 13.98 -3.55 -22.92
N ASN A 422 13.30 -2.56 -23.52
CA ASN A 422 13.85 -1.30 -23.97
C ASN A 422 12.87 -0.16 -23.65
N ASP A 423 13.32 0.83 -22.88
CA ASP A 423 12.48 1.97 -22.46
C ASP A 423 11.88 2.75 -23.64
N ALA A 424 12.56 2.80 -24.79
CA ALA A 424 12.03 3.45 -25.99
C ALA A 424 10.76 2.78 -26.55
N ALA A 425 10.49 1.52 -26.19
CA ALA A 425 9.29 0.80 -26.62
C ALA A 425 8.00 1.43 -26.08
N LYS A 426 8.02 2.08 -24.91
CA LYS A 426 6.82 2.69 -24.30
C LYS A 426 6.14 3.75 -25.16
N LEU A 427 6.89 4.36 -26.09
CA LEU A 427 6.39 5.38 -27.02
C LEU A 427 5.90 4.80 -28.35
N ARG A 428 6.06 3.49 -28.58
CA ARG A 428 5.73 2.82 -29.85
C ARG A 428 4.31 2.28 -29.86
N SER A 429 3.95 1.60 -30.94
CA SER A 429 2.65 0.96 -31.13
C SER A 429 2.32 -0.02 -29.98
N LEU A 430 1.04 -0.35 -29.80
CA LEU A 430 0.65 -1.36 -28.80
C LEU A 430 1.34 -2.71 -29.06
N VAL A 431 1.48 -3.12 -30.32
CA VAL A 431 2.14 -4.38 -30.70
C VAL A 431 3.61 -4.37 -30.29
N ASP A 432 4.33 -3.27 -30.52
CA ASP A 432 5.73 -3.14 -30.11
C ASP A 432 5.88 -3.16 -28.58
N ARG A 433 4.98 -2.46 -27.87
CA ARG A 433 4.95 -2.48 -26.39
C ARG A 433 4.69 -3.89 -25.86
N GLN A 434 3.76 -4.62 -26.46
CA GLN A 434 3.48 -6.01 -26.08
C GLN A 434 4.67 -6.93 -26.34
N ALA A 435 5.34 -6.80 -27.49
CA ALA A 435 6.54 -7.58 -27.80
C ALA A 435 7.68 -7.29 -26.80
N SER A 436 7.94 -6.01 -26.53
CA SER A 436 8.94 -5.56 -25.57
C SER A 436 8.67 -6.04 -24.14
N LEU A 437 7.41 -5.99 -23.70
CA LEU A 437 7.03 -6.44 -22.37
C LEU A 437 7.14 -7.97 -22.21
N ARG A 438 6.86 -8.74 -23.27
CA ARG A 438 7.13 -10.20 -23.29
C ARG A 438 8.61 -10.51 -23.19
N ALA A 439 9.46 -9.74 -23.88
CA ALA A 439 10.91 -9.89 -23.79
C ALA A 439 11.43 -9.57 -22.37
N GLY A 440 10.94 -8.50 -21.75
CA GLY A 440 11.30 -8.18 -20.36
C GLY A 440 10.73 -9.16 -19.34
N LEU A 441 9.57 -9.77 -19.59
CA LEU A 441 9.09 -10.92 -18.80
C LEU A 441 10.08 -12.09 -18.87
N ALA A 442 10.57 -12.44 -20.07
CA ALA A 442 11.57 -13.50 -20.20
C ALA A 442 12.87 -13.18 -19.45
N GLN A 443 13.26 -11.91 -19.34
CA GLN A 443 14.40 -11.50 -18.51
C GLN A 443 14.10 -11.64 -17.01
N SER A 444 12.94 -11.16 -16.54
CA SER A 444 12.53 -11.30 -15.13
C SER A 444 12.51 -12.77 -14.67
N LEU A 445 12.10 -13.70 -15.53
CA LEU A 445 12.15 -15.14 -15.23
C LEU A 445 13.58 -15.69 -15.05
N LYS A 446 14.58 -15.13 -15.77
CA LYS A 446 16.00 -15.48 -15.54
C LYS A 446 16.48 -14.93 -14.20
N ASP A 447 16.09 -13.72 -13.85
CA ASP A 447 16.46 -13.09 -12.58
C ASP A 447 15.86 -13.85 -11.39
N ILE A 448 14.62 -14.36 -11.51
CA ILE A 448 14.00 -15.27 -10.54
C ILE A 448 14.85 -16.54 -10.36
N THR A 449 15.34 -17.12 -11.45
CA THR A 449 16.20 -18.32 -11.40
C THR A 449 17.49 -18.04 -10.61
N ALA A 450 18.16 -16.92 -10.88
CA ALA A 450 19.39 -16.55 -10.18
C ALA A 450 19.18 -16.26 -8.68
N ASN A 451 18.04 -15.67 -8.32
CA ASN A 451 17.66 -15.52 -6.91
C ASN A 451 17.30 -16.85 -6.24
N GLN A 452 16.70 -17.78 -6.99
CA GLN A 452 16.41 -19.12 -6.49
C GLN A 452 17.69 -19.88 -6.16
N ASP A 453 18.71 -19.80 -7.02
CA ASP A 453 20.02 -20.38 -6.78
C ASP A 453 20.69 -19.74 -5.55
N THR A 454 20.59 -18.42 -5.42
CA THR A 454 21.07 -17.70 -4.23
C THR A 454 20.37 -18.18 -2.96
N ALA A 455 19.04 -18.27 -2.93
CA ALA A 455 18.31 -18.77 -1.76
C ALA A 455 18.70 -20.20 -1.41
N LYS A 456 18.83 -21.09 -2.41
CA LYS A 456 19.24 -22.50 -2.23
C LYS A 456 20.64 -22.63 -1.64
N GLN A 457 21.59 -21.78 -2.03
CA GLN A 457 22.96 -21.78 -1.47
C GLN A 457 22.97 -21.59 0.06
N TYR A 458 21.98 -20.90 0.61
CA TYR A 458 21.84 -20.66 2.05
C TYR A 458 20.74 -21.52 2.72
N GLY A 459 20.18 -22.50 2.00
CA GLY A 459 19.10 -23.36 2.52
C GLY A 459 17.81 -22.60 2.82
N LYS A 460 17.51 -21.53 2.06
CA LYS A 460 16.34 -20.68 2.24
C LYS A 460 15.30 -20.86 1.14
N ARG A 461 14.05 -20.60 1.52
CA ARG A 461 12.94 -20.49 0.57
C ARG A 461 13.12 -19.22 -0.28
N LEU A 462 12.60 -19.24 -1.50
CA LEU A 462 12.40 -18.04 -2.30
C LEU A 462 10.89 -17.75 -2.37
N ILE A 463 10.49 -16.54 -1.99
CA ILE A 463 9.11 -16.04 -2.09
C ILE A 463 9.10 -14.67 -2.75
N THR A 464 7.93 -14.13 -3.09
CA THR A 464 7.82 -12.72 -3.50
C THR A 464 7.10 -11.89 -2.43
N TYR A 465 7.68 -10.75 -2.06
CA TYR A 465 6.98 -9.73 -1.25
C TYR A 465 6.09 -8.88 -2.16
N GLU A 466 6.45 -8.73 -3.43
CA GLU A 466 5.68 -8.10 -4.50
C GLU A 466 5.96 -8.79 -5.83
N ALA A 467 5.05 -8.70 -6.79
CA ALA A 467 5.23 -9.28 -8.12
C ALA A 467 4.24 -8.64 -9.10
N GLY A 468 4.62 -8.64 -10.37
CA GLY A 468 3.78 -8.15 -11.45
C GLY A 468 4.58 -7.42 -12.51
N GLN A 469 3.92 -6.44 -13.13
CA GLN A 469 4.46 -5.64 -14.20
C GLN A 469 4.84 -4.26 -13.65
N HIS A 470 5.90 -3.61 -14.17
CA HIS A 470 6.21 -2.21 -13.88
C HIS A 470 6.30 -1.38 -15.18
N VAL A 471 5.13 -1.10 -15.74
CA VAL A 471 4.88 -0.24 -16.88
C VAL A 471 4.48 1.13 -16.36
N VAL A 472 5.32 2.12 -16.66
CA VAL A 472 5.11 3.55 -16.40
C VAL A 472 5.39 4.34 -17.67
N ASP A 473 4.74 5.48 -17.83
CA ASP A 473 5.01 6.40 -18.94
C ASP A 473 4.61 7.82 -18.55
N PHE A 474 5.61 8.63 -18.21
CA PHE A 474 5.46 10.04 -17.84
C PHE A 474 5.51 10.99 -19.03
N ALA A 475 5.73 10.50 -20.26
CA ALA A 475 5.68 11.35 -21.44
C ALA A 475 4.24 11.79 -21.75
N SER A 476 4.08 12.83 -22.58
CA SER A 476 2.77 13.28 -23.03
C SER A 476 1.96 12.12 -23.64
N GLY A 477 0.69 11.98 -23.21
CA GLY A 477 -0.18 10.86 -23.59
C GLY A 477 0.16 9.51 -22.93
N GLY A 478 1.13 9.47 -22.01
CA GLY A 478 1.62 8.22 -21.40
C GLY A 478 0.56 7.47 -20.60
N ALA A 479 -0.33 8.19 -19.90
CA ALA A 479 -1.45 7.57 -19.19
C ALA A 479 -2.33 6.70 -20.11
N ALA A 480 -2.68 7.20 -21.31
CA ALA A 480 -3.47 6.44 -22.28
C ALA A 480 -2.72 5.21 -22.80
N ARG A 481 -1.40 5.32 -23.04
CA ARG A 481 -0.57 4.18 -23.44
C ARG A 481 -0.51 3.13 -22.32
N VAL A 482 -0.29 3.53 -21.07
CA VAL A 482 -0.28 2.61 -19.91
C VAL A 482 -1.64 1.90 -19.76
N GLN A 483 -2.74 2.62 -19.91
CA GLN A 483 -4.09 2.04 -19.85
C GLN A 483 -4.31 1.02 -20.98
N ASP A 484 -3.91 1.36 -22.21
CA ASP A 484 -4.07 0.51 -23.39
C ASP A 484 -3.33 -0.84 -23.25
N ILE A 485 -2.06 -0.83 -22.80
CA ILE A 485 -1.32 -2.08 -22.56
C ILE A 485 -1.88 -2.85 -21.37
N ASN A 486 -2.24 -2.17 -20.27
CA ASN A 486 -2.78 -2.81 -19.06
C ASN A 486 -4.12 -3.53 -19.31
N ARG A 487 -4.98 -2.95 -20.15
CA ARG A 487 -6.30 -3.49 -20.50
C ARG A 487 -6.27 -4.44 -21.70
N SER A 488 -5.12 -4.60 -22.37
CA SER A 488 -4.99 -5.49 -23.52
C SER A 488 -5.10 -6.97 -23.13
N ALA A 489 -5.64 -7.80 -24.03
CA ALA A 489 -5.72 -9.24 -23.83
C ALA A 489 -4.34 -9.89 -23.61
N ALA A 490 -3.28 -9.37 -24.23
CA ALA A 490 -1.92 -9.86 -24.04
C ALA A 490 -1.45 -9.80 -22.56
N MET A 491 -2.00 -8.87 -21.77
CA MET A 491 -1.66 -8.76 -20.34
C MET A 491 -2.13 -9.98 -19.55
N TYR A 492 -3.26 -10.59 -19.93
CA TYR A 492 -3.72 -11.86 -19.35
C TYR A 492 -2.72 -12.98 -19.64
N ASP A 493 -2.28 -13.13 -20.89
CA ASP A 493 -1.33 -14.19 -21.28
C ASP A 493 0.02 -14.05 -20.58
N MET A 494 0.51 -12.81 -20.44
CA MET A 494 1.75 -12.52 -19.72
C MET A 494 1.65 -12.86 -18.24
N TYR A 495 0.57 -12.47 -17.55
CA TYR A 495 0.38 -12.83 -16.14
C TYR A 495 0.18 -14.34 -15.94
N LYS A 496 -0.56 -15.01 -16.83
CA LYS A 496 -0.74 -16.47 -16.77
C LYS A 496 0.59 -17.21 -16.94
N THR A 497 1.39 -16.82 -17.92
CA THR A 497 2.75 -17.36 -18.11
C THR A 497 3.60 -17.11 -16.87
N TYR A 498 3.64 -15.87 -16.39
CA TYR A 498 4.44 -15.46 -15.25
C TYR A 498 4.11 -16.26 -13.97
N ILE A 499 2.82 -16.35 -13.60
CA ILE A 499 2.38 -17.08 -12.39
C ILE A 499 2.56 -18.59 -12.56
N SER A 500 2.27 -19.15 -13.74
CA SER A 500 2.48 -20.58 -13.99
C SER A 500 3.97 -20.98 -13.96
N THR A 501 4.85 -20.16 -14.51
CA THR A 501 6.30 -20.39 -14.42
C THR A 501 6.78 -20.35 -12.98
N TRP A 502 6.33 -19.37 -12.19
CA TRP A 502 6.65 -19.32 -10.75
C TRP A 502 6.17 -20.59 -10.02
N LYS A 503 4.92 -20.98 -10.24
CA LYS A 503 4.33 -22.21 -9.65
C LYS A 503 5.15 -23.46 -9.99
N ASN A 504 5.61 -23.58 -11.23
CA ASN A 504 6.35 -24.76 -11.68
C ASN A 504 7.82 -24.75 -11.26
N GLN A 505 8.45 -23.57 -11.22
CA GLN A 505 9.88 -23.43 -10.94
C GLN A 505 10.21 -23.28 -9.45
N VAL A 506 9.45 -22.43 -8.76
CA VAL A 506 9.70 -22.07 -7.35
C VAL A 506 8.75 -22.81 -6.42
N ASN A 507 7.48 -22.94 -6.82
CA ASN A 507 6.43 -23.65 -6.07
C ASN A 507 6.29 -23.20 -4.61
N ASP A 508 6.35 -21.89 -4.38
CA ASP A 508 6.15 -21.24 -3.08
C ASP A 508 5.33 -19.94 -3.25
N VAL A 509 5.22 -19.12 -2.20
CA VAL A 509 4.39 -17.92 -2.18
C VAL A 509 4.82 -16.89 -3.24
N MET A 510 3.85 -16.46 -4.03
CA MET A 510 3.94 -15.31 -4.95
C MET A 510 2.93 -14.24 -4.55
N THR A 511 3.37 -13.18 -3.90
CA THR A 511 2.55 -12.02 -3.55
C THR A 511 2.56 -11.00 -4.69
N LEU A 512 1.40 -10.74 -5.29
CA LEU A 512 1.22 -9.68 -6.30
C LEU A 512 1.13 -8.29 -5.63
N TYR A 513 1.59 -7.24 -6.32
CA TYR A 513 1.81 -5.95 -5.69
C TYR A 513 0.57 -5.22 -5.16
N SER A 514 -0.60 -5.24 -5.82
CA SER A 514 -1.71 -4.45 -5.28
C SER A 514 -3.07 -4.98 -5.74
N ALA A 515 -3.99 -5.08 -4.78
CA ALA A 515 -5.37 -5.47 -5.02
C ALA A 515 -6.09 -4.45 -5.93
N THR A 516 -5.93 -3.14 -5.68
CA THR A 516 -6.68 -2.10 -6.39
C THR A 516 -5.81 -0.87 -6.63
N GLY A 517 -5.83 -0.34 -7.85
CA GLY A 517 -5.13 0.88 -8.22
C GLY A 517 -5.37 1.23 -9.69
N MET A 518 -5.70 2.49 -9.96
CA MET A 518 -5.98 2.97 -11.32
C MET A 518 -4.75 2.87 -12.23
N ALA A 519 -4.99 2.65 -13.52
CA ALA A 519 -3.96 2.76 -14.54
C ALA A 519 -3.78 4.23 -14.96
N GLY A 520 -2.57 4.76 -14.79
CA GLY A 520 -2.19 6.11 -15.20
C GLY A 520 -0.72 6.22 -15.59
N ALA A 521 -0.25 7.44 -15.84
CA ALA A 521 1.15 7.70 -16.24
C ALA A 521 2.16 7.13 -15.22
N GLY A 522 1.85 7.26 -13.93
CA GLY A 522 2.63 6.71 -12.81
C GLY A 522 2.52 5.19 -12.63
N GLY A 523 1.80 4.49 -13.52
CA GLY A 523 1.75 3.05 -13.61
C GLY A 523 0.35 2.45 -13.53
N ALA A 524 0.27 1.15 -13.76
CA ALA A 524 -0.95 0.34 -13.64
C ALA A 524 -0.75 -0.80 -12.64
N TRP A 525 -0.65 -0.43 -11.37
CA TRP A 525 -0.20 -1.33 -10.30
C TRP A 525 -1.25 -2.36 -9.88
N GLY A 526 -2.49 -1.93 -9.64
CA GLY A 526 -3.55 -2.78 -9.12
C GLY A 526 -4.00 -3.88 -10.10
N ILE A 527 -4.27 -5.09 -9.62
CA ILE A 527 -4.85 -6.18 -10.44
C ILE A 527 -6.23 -5.82 -11.01
N ARG A 528 -6.92 -4.86 -10.37
CA ARG A 528 -8.11 -4.13 -10.81
C ARG A 528 -7.95 -2.63 -10.51
N GLU A 529 -8.74 -1.79 -11.16
CA GLU A 529 -8.69 -0.32 -11.05
C GLU A 529 -9.67 0.24 -10.01
N TYR A 530 -10.73 -0.52 -9.68
CA TYR A 530 -11.71 -0.17 -8.65
C TYR A 530 -12.35 -1.42 -8.05
N ALA A 531 -12.82 -1.31 -6.80
CA ALA A 531 -13.56 -2.37 -6.12
C ALA A 531 -14.83 -2.73 -6.91
N GLY A 532 -15.07 -4.02 -7.11
CA GLY A 532 -16.22 -4.49 -7.88
C GLY A 532 -16.04 -4.48 -9.41
N GLN A 533 -14.85 -4.12 -9.95
CA GLN A 533 -14.59 -4.19 -11.38
C GLN A 533 -14.85 -5.61 -11.95
N PRO A 534 -15.61 -5.73 -13.06
CA PRO A 534 -15.87 -7.02 -13.72
C PRO A 534 -14.59 -7.78 -14.08
N VAL A 535 -14.59 -9.10 -13.86
CA VAL A 535 -13.39 -9.95 -14.04
C VAL A 535 -12.89 -9.93 -15.49
N ASP A 536 -13.81 -9.95 -16.45
CA ASP A 536 -13.53 -9.89 -17.89
C ASP A 536 -12.85 -8.59 -18.34
N GLN A 537 -12.98 -7.52 -17.56
CA GLN A 537 -12.29 -6.23 -17.77
C GLN A 537 -10.96 -6.12 -17.02
N THR A 538 -10.53 -7.18 -16.34
CA THR A 538 -9.31 -7.19 -15.50
C THR A 538 -8.33 -8.27 -15.95
N PRO A 539 -7.58 -8.08 -17.05
CA PRO A 539 -6.70 -9.14 -17.59
C PRO A 539 -5.76 -9.76 -16.55
N LYS A 540 -5.16 -8.93 -15.69
CA LYS A 540 -4.27 -9.37 -14.61
C LYS A 540 -4.98 -10.21 -13.55
N ARG A 541 -6.11 -9.72 -13.02
CA ARG A 541 -6.92 -10.45 -12.02
C ARG A 541 -7.50 -11.72 -12.62
N LYS A 542 -7.98 -11.70 -13.87
CA LYS A 542 -8.49 -12.88 -14.57
C LYS A 542 -7.43 -13.99 -14.62
N ALA A 543 -6.19 -13.65 -14.97
CA ALA A 543 -5.08 -14.61 -14.95
C ALA A 543 -4.78 -15.09 -13.51
N ALA A 544 -4.71 -14.18 -12.54
CA ALA A 544 -4.43 -14.50 -11.15
C ALA A 544 -5.46 -15.47 -10.53
N LEU A 545 -6.75 -15.30 -10.84
CA LEU A 545 -7.84 -16.12 -10.30
C LEU A 545 -7.79 -17.59 -10.76
N GLU A 546 -7.07 -17.91 -11.85
CA GLU A 546 -6.83 -19.31 -12.25
C GLU A 546 -5.88 -20.05 -11.30
N PHE A 547 -5.18 -19.33 -10.44
CA PHE A 547 -4.20 -19.84 -9.48
C PHE A 547 -4.58 -19.51 -8.03
N GLY A 548 -5.80 -19.03 -7.78
CA GLY A 548 -6.32 -18.82 -6.44
C GLY A 548 -6.38 -20.13 -5.63
N LYS A 549 -6.61 -19.97 -4.32
CA LYS A 549 -6.78 -21.07 -3.35
C LYS A 549 -7.79 -22.13 -3.80
#